data_AF-A0A101HLU6-F1
#
_entry.id   AF-A0A101HLU6-F1
#
_cell.length_a   1.000
_cell.length_b   1.000
_cell.length_c   1.000
_cell.angle_alpha   90.00
_cell.angle_beta   90.00
_cell.angle_gamma   90.00
#
_symmetry.space_group_name_H-M   'P 1'
#
loop_
_entity.id
_entity.type
_entity.pdbx_description
1 polymer ?
#
loop_
_entity_poly.entity_id
_entity_poly.type
_entity_poly.pdbx_seq_one_letter_code
_entity_poly.pdbx_strand_id
1 'polypeptide(L)'
;MPMLFFSFLAGIVTIYAAVGVALLLSFAGFLWVEKPLRLIYQLSLVTFLIAFILSLFHFTPEMPVNSFLIVEIIFLLSLIMARFSRSRMVSRLVKRENVIARNYLKETMRVVFQTQYGLLIHLLLVMGVLLLGGPGSGELHQPWILITAQAVLLVVILLESGRLHLLTRKLYKEEWLPVVTESGEVTGKVAKSITKDLKNRFMHPVVRVALIYRGKIYLREREAS
;
A
#
# COMPACT_ATOMS: atom_id res chain seq x y z
N MET A 1 6.43 -7.03 0.64
CA MET A 1 6.60 -8.40 1.15
C MET A 1 7.85 -9.07 0.61
N PRO A 2 8.09 -9.22 -0.72
CA PRO A 2 9.30 -9.91 -1.19
C PRO A 2 10.62 -9.25 -0.78
N MET A 3 10.69 -7.91 -0.82
CA MET A 3 11.87 -7.15 -0.37
C MET A 3 12.15 -7.34 1.14
N LEU A 4 11.11 -7.35 1.98
CA LEU A 4 11.26 -7.59 3.42
C LEU A 4 11.80 -9.00 3.71
N PHE A 5 11.22 -10.03 3.07
CA PHE A 5 11.69 -11.40 3.20
C PHE A 5 13.13 -11.56 2.69
N PHE A 6 13.46 -10.94 1.56
CA PHE A 6 14.82 -10.88 1.05
C PHE A 6 15.79 -10.27 2.08
N SER A 7 15.42 -9.16 2.72
CA SER A 7 16.27 -8.52 3.73
C SER A 7 16.55 -9.40 4.95
N PHE A 8 15.58 -10.21 5.38
CA PHE A 8 15.81 -11.22 6.42
C PHE A 8 16.72 -12.35 5.93
N LEU A 9 16.45 -12.89 4.74
CA LEU A 9 17.22 -13.98 4.16
C LEU A 9 18.68 -13.57 3.88
N ALA A 10 18.91 -12.34 3.42
CA ALA A 10 20.25 -11.82 3.16
C ALA A 10 21.16 -11.80 4.40
N GLY A 11 20.58 -11.79 5.61
CA GLY A 11 21.33 -11.87 6.86
C GLY A 11 21.55 -13.29 7.41
N ILE A 12 20.91 -14.31 6.82
CA ILE A 12 20.89 -15.69 7.35
C ILE A 12 21.50 -16.69 6.35
N VAL A 13 21.21 -16.53 5.06
CA VAL A 13 21.59 -17.47 4.00
C VAL A 13 22.49 -16.80 2.97
N THR A 14 23.02 -17.60 2.04
CA THR A 14 23.79 -17.07 0.91
C THR A 14 22.94 -16.13 0.05
N ILE A 15 23.57 -15.08 -0.47
CA ILE A 15 22.87 -14.05 -1.25
C ILE A 15 22.13 -14.61 -2.46
N TYR A 16 22.70 -15.62 -3.14
CA TYR A 16 22.07 -16.27 -4.28
C TYR A 16 20.76 -16.98 -3.89
N ALA A 17 20.76 -17.68 -2.76
CA ALA A 17 19.57 -18.34 -2.24
C ALA A 17 18.51 -17.30 -1.84
N ALA A 18 18.92 -16.21 -1.17
CA ALA A 18 18.02 -15.11 -0.80
C ALA A 18 17.35 -14.47 -2.02
N VAL A 19 18.12 -14.15 -3.07
CA VAL A 19 17.60 -13.59 -4.34
C VAL A 19 16.67 -14.59 -5.04
N GLY A 20 17.05 -15.87 -5.11
CA GLY A 20 16.24 -16.92 -5.73
C GLY A 20 14.88 -17.11 -5.05
N VAL A 21 14.87 -17.19 -3.72
CA VAL A 21 13.63 -17.29 -2.94
C VAL A 21 12.75 -16.05 -3.13
N ALA A 22 13.35 -14.86 -3.11
CA ALA A 22 12.61 -13.61 -3.32
C ALA A 22 12.04 -13.47 -4.75
N LEU A 23 12.74 -13.99 -5.76
CA LEU A 23 12.28 -14.07 -7.14
C LEU A 23 11.07 -15.02 -7.25
N LEU A 24 11.17 -16.22 -6.68
CA LEU A 24 10.07 -17.19 -6.65
C LEU A 24 8.84 -16.63 -5.93
N LEU A 25 9.03 -15.98 -4.79
CA LEU A 25 7.95 -15.33 -4.04
C LEU A 25 7.29 -14.20 -4.86
N SER A 26 8.09 -13.42 -5.58
CA SER A 26 7.59 -12.36 -6.46
C SER A 26 6.79 -12.93 -7.65
N PHE A 27 7.24 -14.05 -8.21
CA PHE A 27 6.57 -14.74 -9.30
C PHE A 27 5.26 -15.41 -8.85
N ALA A 28 5.29 -16.13 -7.72
CA ALA A 28 4.10 -16.71 -7.12
C ALA A 28 3.03 -15.65 -6.81
N GLY A 29 3.45 -14.52 -6.22
CA GLY A 29 2.55 -13.39 -5.97
C GLY A 29 2.00 -12.76 -7.26
N PHE A 30 2.79 -12.71 -8.33
CA PHE A 30 2.31 -12.23 -9.64
C PHE A 30 1.20 -13.11 -10.24
N LEU A 31 1.28 -14.44 -10.04
CA LEU A 31 0.30 -15.41 -10.55
C LEU A 31 -0.98 -15.45 -9.71
N TRP A 32 -0.85 -15.48 -8.37
CA TRP A 32 -2.00 -15.67 -7.48
C TRP A 32 -2.78 -14.39 -7.16
N VAL A 33 -2.13 -13.22 -7.22
CA VAL A 33 -2.76 -11.98 -6.75
C VAL A 33 -3.62 -11.33 -7.83
N GLU A 34 -4.77 -10.82 -7.41
CA GLU A 34 -5.70 -10.11 -8.28
C GLU A 34 -5.02 -8.94 -9.02
N LYS A 35 -5.47 -8.70 -10.27
CA LYS A 35 -4.93 -7.66 -11.16
C LYS A 35 -4.68 -6.29 -10.50
N PRO A 36 -5.55 -5.72 -9.64
CA PRO A 36 -5.29 -4.42 -9.00
C PRO A 36 -4.10 -4.39 -8.04
N LEU A 37 -3.78 -5.52 -7.38
CA LEU A 37 -2.69 -5.63 -6.38
C LEU A 37 -1.38 -6.14 -7.00
N ARG A 38 -1.43 -6.56 -8.26
CA ARG A 38 -0.31 -7.16 -9.01
C ARG A 38 0.88 -6.21 -9.19
N LEU A 39 0.68 -4.90 -9.15
CA LEU A 39 1.73 -3.92 -9.44
C LEU A 39 2.92 -4.04 -8.47
N ILE A 40 2.67 -4.23 -7.18
CA ILE A 40 3.74 -4.37 -6.18
C ILE A 40 4.59 -5.62 -6.46
N TYR A 41 3.93 -6.71 -6.87
CA TYR A 41 4.60 -7.95 -7.26
C TYR A 41 5.31 -7.84 -8.60
N GLN A 42 4.79 -7.07 -9.56
CA GLN A 42 5.49 -6.77 -10.82
C GLN A 42 6.78 -5.99 -10.59
N LEU A 43 6.75 -4.95 -9.74
CA LEU A 43 7.94 -4.18 -9.41
C LEU A 43 8.98 -5.04 -8.67
N SER A 44 8.52 -5.87 -7.73
CA SER A 44 9.39 -6.83 -7.04
C SER A 44 9.98 -7.84 -8.01
N LEU A 45 9.17 -8.39 -8.93
CA LEU A 45 9.60 -9.36 -9.93
C LEU A 45 10.67 -8.79 -10.85
N VAL A 46 10.47 -7.58 -11.39
CA VAL A 46 11.47 -6.90 -12.23
C VAL A 46 12.78 -6.69 -11.45
N THR A 47 12.68 -6.22 -10.21
CA THR A 47 13.84 -6.01 -9.34
C THR A 47 14.62 -7.29 -9.11
N PHE A 48 13.94 -8.37 -8.69
CA PHE A 48 14.60 -9.63 -8.39
C PHE A 48 15.09 -10.37 -9.63
N LEU A 49 14.48 -10.13 -10.80
CA LEU A 49 14.98 -10.66 -12.06
C LEU A 49 16.30 -9.99 -12.47
N ILE A 50 16.39 -8.65 -12.32
CA ILE A 50 17.65 -7.93 -12.53
C ILE A 50 18.69 -8.36 -11.49
N ALA A 51 18.31 -8.44 -10.21
CA ALA A 51 19.20 -8.88 -9.14
C ALA A 51 19.71 -10.31 -9.36
N PHE A 52 18.86 -11.22 -9.85
CA PHE A 52 19.26 -12.59 -10.16
C PHE A 52 20.29 -12.62 -11.28
N ILE A 53 20.06 -11.88 -12.38
CA ILE A 53 21.03 -11.78 -13.48
C ILE A 53 22.36 -11.20 -12.97
N LEU A 54 22.33 -10.12 -12.19
CA LEU A 54 23.55 -9.52 -11.63
C LEU A 54 24.26 -10.47 -10.66
N SER A 55 23.50 -11.28 -9.92
CA SER A 55 24.08 -12.23 -8.98
C SER A 55 24.95 -13.27 -9.68
N LEU A 56 24.63 -13.68 -10.91
CA LEU A 56 25.43 -14.65 -11.67
C LEU A 56 26.82 -14.12 -12.05
N PHE A 57 27.01 -12.79 -12.10
CA PHE A 57 28.25 -12.18 -12.62
C PHE A 57 29.02 -11.35 -11.60
N HIS A 58 28.33 -10.68 -10.66
CA HIS A 58 28.93 -9.61 -9.83
C HIS A 58 28.83 -9.82 -8.33
N PHE A 59 27.90 -10.66 -7.83
CA PHE A 59 27.76 -10.83 -6.39
C PHE A 59 28.80 -11.81 -5.89
N THR A 60 29.57 -11.40 -4.89
CA THR A 60 30.53 -12.26 -4.19
C THR A 60 29.97 -12.63 -2.80
N PRO A 61 30.11 -13.89 -2.36
CA PRO A 61 29.61 -14.33 -1.05
C PRO A 61 30.21 -13.58 0.14
N GLU A 62 31.41 -13.01 -0.03
CA GLU A 62 32.20 -12.37 1.02
C GLU A 62 31.65 -10.99 1.43
N MET A 63 30.79 -10.37 0.61
CA MET A 63 30.29 -9.00 0.82
C MET A 63 28.74 -8.93 0.74
N PRO A 64 28.01 -9.64 1.62
CA PRO A 64 26.55 -9.76 1.53
C PRO A 64 25.82 -8.42 1.64
N VAL A 65 26.35 -7.46 2.41
CA VAL A 65 25.77 -6.13 2.57
C VAL A 65 25.86 -5.29 1.29
N ASN A 66 26.96 -5.38 0.54
CA ASN A 66 27.08 -4.66 -0.73
C ASN A 66 26.05 -5.16 -1.74
N SER A 67 25.89 -6.48 -1.85
CA SER A 67 24.84 -7.07 -2.69
C SER A 67 23.44 -6.66 -2.24
N PHE A 68 23.17 -6.60 -0.93
CA PHE A 68 21.91 -6.09 -0.40
C PHE A 68 21.65 -4.64 -0.84
N LEU A 69 22.63 -3.75 -0.68
CA LEU A 69 22.51 -2.35 -1.09
C LEU A 69 22.29 -2.19 -2.60
N ILE A 70 22.96 -2.99 -3.42
CA ILE A 70 22.73 -3.01 -4.88
C ILE A 70 21.27 -3.39 -5.18
N VAL A 71 20.74 -4.43 -4.53
CA VAL A 71 19.34 -4.83 -4.70
C VAL A 71 18.38 -3.74 -4.22
N GLU A 72 18.69 -3.08 -3.10
CA GLU A 72 17.90 -1.95 -2.59
C GLU A 72 17.88 -0.77 -3.59
N ILE A 73 19.02 -0.44 -4.18
CA ILE A 73 19.13 0.60 -5.21
C ILE A 73 18.30 0.24 -6.45
N ILE A 74 18.39 -1.00 -6.95
CA ILE A 74 17.58 -1.46 -8.09
C ILE A 74 16.09 -1.39 -7.75
N PHE A 75 15.71 -1.79 -6.54
CA PHE A 75 14.33 -1.72 -6.09
C PHE A 75 13.85 -0.27 -6.07
N LEU A 76 14.63 0.66 -5.52
CA LEU A 76 14.31 2.09 -5.53
C LEU A 76 14.16 2.66 -6.94
N LEU A 77 15.05 2.29 -7.87
CA LEU A 77 14.94 2.69 -9.28
C LEU A 77 13.63 2.16 -9.91
N SER A 78 13.23 0.94 -9.58
CA SER A 78 11.94 0.38 -10.03
C SER A 78 10.74 1.18 -9.49
N LEU A 79 10.79 1.62 -8.22
CA LEU A 79 9.75 2.44 -7.60
C LEU A 79 9.69 3.84 -8.24
N ILE A 80 10.85 4.44 -8.53
CA ILE A 80 10.94 5.72 -9.24
C ILE A 80 10.34 5.60 -10.65
N MET A 81 10.67 4.53 -11.38
CA MET A 81 10.08 4.29 -12.70
C MET A 81 8.55 4.13 -12.63
N ALA A 82 8.05 3.43 -11.60
CA ALA A 82 6.62 3.32 -11.35
C ALA A 82 5.96 4.69 -11.16
N ARG A 83 6.61 5.60 -10.42
CA ARG A 83 6.15 6.98 -10.21
C ARG A 83 6.00 7.75 -11.51
N PHE A 84 7.01 7.70 -12.39
CA PHE A 84 6.93 8.36 -13.70
C PHE A 84 5.80 7.80 -14.56
N SER A 85 5.53 6.51 -14.47
CA SER A 85 4.44 5.88 -15.22
C SER A 85 3.03 6.20 -14.69
N ARG A 86 2.89 6.79 -13.50
CA ARG A 86 1.58 7.07 -12.86
C ARG A 86 0.61 7.80 -13.77
N SER A 87 1.07 8.86 -14.44
CA SER A 87 0.21 9.67 -15.33
C SER A 87 -0.37 8.82 -16.47
N ARG A 88 0.46 7.97 -17.09
CA ARG A 88 0.06 7.03 -18.15
C ARG A 88 -0.89 5.94 -17.63
N MET A 89 -0.69 5.45 -16.41
CA MET A 89 -1.55 4.42 -15.81
C MET A 89 -2.93 4.97 -15.46
N VAL A 90 -2.99 6.17 -14.87
CA VAL A 90 -4.27 6.82 -14.51
C VAL A 90 -5.06 7.17 -15.76
N SER A 91 -4.42 7.72 -16.81
CA SER A 91 -5.12 8.07 -18.06
C SER A 91 -5.72 6.85 -18.76
N ARG A 92 -5.04 5.70 -18.73
CA ARG A 92 -5.59 4.42 -19.24
C ARG A 92 -6.81 3.94 -18.46
N LEU A 93 -6.87 4.16 -17.15
CA LEU A 93 -7.99 3.74 -16.31
C LEU A 93 -9.20 4.69 -16.42
N VAL A 94 -8.96 6.00 -16.62
CA VAL A 94 -10.04 6.96 -16.90
C VAL A 94 -10.78 6.58 -18.18
N LYS A 95 -10.07 6.15 -19.23
CA LYS A 95 -10.67 5.64 -20.48
C LYS A 95 -11.52 4.38 -20.30
N ARG A 96 -11.37 3.64 -19.19
CA ARG A 96 -12.09 2.38 -18.93
C ARG A 96 -13.20 2.53 -17.89
N GLU A 97 -13.48 3.76 -17.42
CA GLU A 97 -14.50 4.11 -16.41
C GLU A 97 -14.50 3.25 -15.13
N ASN A 98 -13.42 2.52 -14.85
CA ASN A 98 -13.37 1.61 -13.72
C ASN A 98 -12.92 2.34 -12.45
N VAL A 99 -13.90 2.89 -11.72
CA VAL A 99 -13.72 3.64 -10.47
C VAL A 99 -12.98 2.79 -9.42
N ILE A 100 -13.32 1.51 -9.32
CA ILE A 100 -12.73 0.56 -8.37
C ILE A 100 -11.23 0.40 -8.66
N ALA A 101 -10.87 0.09 -9.91
CA ALA A 101 -9.48 -0.05 -10.32
C ALA A 101 -8.67 1.24 -10.14
N ARG A 102 -9.28 2.41 -10.35
CA ARG A 102 -8.65 3.71 -10.11
C ARG A 102 -8.37 3.93 -8.62
N ASN A 103 -9.28 3.53 -7.73
CA ASN A 103 -9.06 3.64 -6.30
C ASN A 103 -7.92 2.72 -5.84
N TYR A 104 -7.92 1.47 -6.29
CA TYR A 104 -6.82 0.54 -6.01
C TYR A 104 -5.46 1.07 -6.51
N LEU A 105 -5.39 1.61 -7.74
CA LEU A 105 -4.16 2.19 -8.25
C LEU A 105 -3.67 3.35 -7.38
N LYS A 106 -4.57 4.22 -6.92
CA LYS A 106 -4.22 5.33 -6.02
C LYS A 106 -3.63 4.80 -4.71
N GLU A 107 -4.24 3.79 -4.12
CA GLU A 107 -3.75 3.20 -2.87
C GLU A 107 -2.41 2.50 -3.06
N THR A 108 -2.26 1.67 -4.09
CA THR A 108 -1.00 1.01 -4.40
C THR A 108 0.12 2.02 -4.68
N MET A 109 -0.15 3.10 -5.43
CA MET A 109 0.83 4.15 -5.69
C MET A 109 1.25 4.90 -4.42
N ARG A 110 0.34 5.07 -3.46
CA ARG A 110 0.66 5.67 -2.16
C ARG A 110 1.64 4.80 -1.38
N VAL A 111 1.38 3.48 -1.30
CA VAL A 111 2.28 2.52 -0.65
C VAL A 111 3.66 2.50 -1.33
N VAL A 112 3.68 2.49 -2.67
CA VAL A 112 4.91 2.59 -3.48
C VAL A 112 5.70 3.86 -3.11
N PHE A 113 5.03 5.01 -2.96
CA PHE A 113 5.69 6.26 -2.59
C PHE A 113 6.23 6.27 -1.17
N GLN A 114 5.45 5.81 -0.19
CA GLN A 114 5.92 5.71 1.19
C GLN A 114 7.13 4.77 1.30
N THR A 115 7.08 3.63 0.61
CA THR A 115 8.20 2.68 0.54
C THR A 115 9.42 3.32 -0.11
N GLN A 116 9.23 4.05 -1.22
CA GLN A 116 10.31 4.76 -1.91
C GLN A 116 11.00 5.77 -0.99
N TYR A 117 10.23 6.63 -0.30
CA TYR A 117 10.79 7.63 0.59
C TYR A 117 11.46 7.00 1.81
N GLY A 118 10.87 5.96 2.38
CA GLY A 118 11.47 5.22 3.51
C GLY A 118 12.83 4.64 3.15
N LEU A 119 12.92 3.90 2.04
CA LEU A 119 14.17 3.29 1.58
C LEU A 119 15.19 4.32 1.08
N LEU A 120 14.74 5.45 0.53
CA LEU A 120 15.64 6.55 0.17
C LEU A 120 16.27 7.17 1.42
N ILE A 121 15.49 7.44 2.47
CA ILE A 121 16.00 7.94 3.75
C ILE A 121 16.99 6.92 4.34
N HIS A 122 16.65 5.64 4.30
CA HIS A 122 17.53 4.57 4.74
C HIS A 122 18.88 4.62 4.00
N LEU A 123 18.91 4.62 2.67
CA LEU A 123 20.15 4.72 1.91
C LEU A 123 20.94 6.00 2.20
N LEU A 124 20.27 7.14 2.38
CA LEU A 124 20.93 8.40 2.74
C LEU A 124 21.61 8.32 4.11
N LEU A 125 20.95 7.69 5.10
CA LEU A 125 21.52 7.47 6.43
C LEU A 125 22.71 6.51 6.37
N VAL A 126 22.57 5.39 5.64
CA VAL A 126 23.67 4.42 5.44
C VAL A 126 24.87 5.12 4.79
N MET A 127 24.64 5.88 3.73
CA MET A 127 25.71 6.66 3.08
C MET A 127 26.35 7.65 4.04
N GLY A 128 25.55 8.39 4.83
CA GLY A 128 26.06 9.32 5.84
C GLY A 128 26.94 8.65 6.89
N VAL A 129 26.52 7.48 7.40
CA VAL A 129 27.30 6.71 8.38
C VAL A 129 28.61 6.20 7.76
N LEU A 130 28.56 5.70 6.51
CA LEU A 130 29.76 5.23 5.82
C LEU A 130 30.77 6.36 5.53
N LEU A 131 30.29 7.57 5.22
CA LEU A 131 31.16 8.74 4.99
C LEU A 131 31.75 9.33 6.28
N LEU A 132 31.03 9.22 7.40
CA LEU A 132 31.46 9.74 8.71
C LEU A 132 32.24 8.71 9.54
N GLY A 133 32.16 7.42 9.20
CA GLY A 133 32.83 6.33 9.91
C GLY A 133 34.33 6.30 9.68
N GLY A 134 35.12 6.33 10.75
CA GLY A 134 36.58 6.18 10.69
C GLY A 134 37.03 4.75 10.32
N PRO A 135 38.31 4.56 9.95
CA PRO A 135 38.84 3.26 9.55
C PRO A 135 38.80 2.30 10.75
N GLY A 136 37.97 1.25 10.69
CA GLY A 136 37.92 0.19 11.73
C GLY A 136 36.52 -0.21 12.20
N SER A 137 35.46 0.53 11.84
CA SER A 137 34.09 0.21 12.27
C SER A 137 33.29 -0.72 11.33
N GLY A 138 33.94 -1.27 10.29
CA GLY A 138 33.28 -1.92 9.15
C GLY A 138 32.42 -3.14 9.46
N GLU A 139 32.77 -3.94 10.49
CA GLU A 139 32.03 -5.18 10.82
C GLU A 139 30.80 -4.92 11.68
N LEU A 140 30.85 -3.95 12.60
CA LEU A 140 29.71 -3.60 13.45
C LEU A 140 28.56 -2.98 12.65
N HIS A 141 28.85 -2.27 11.55
CA HIS A 141 27.84 -1.58 10.74
C HIS A 141 27.00 -2.52 9.87
N GLN A 142 27.50 -3.72 9.56
CA GLN A 142 26.82 -4.66 8.66
C GLN A 142 25.41 -5.10 9.13
N PRO A 143 25.23 -5.61 10.38
CA PRO A 143 23.90 -5.98 10.85
C PRO A 143 22.99 -4.76 11.02
N TRP A 144 23.53 -3.60 11.41
CA TRP A 144 22.73 -2.38 11.57
C TRP A 144 22.05 -1.95 10.28
N ILE A 145 22.75 -1.99 9.14
CA ILE A 145 22.20 -1.64 7.83
C ILE A 145 20.98 -2.52 7.47
N LEU A 146 21.08 -3.83 7.70
CA LEU A 146 19.98 -4.75 7.42
C LEU A 146 18.80 -4.51 8.37
N ILE A 147 19.07 -4.36 9.66
CA ILE A 147 18.04 -4.13 10.68
C ILE A 147 17.29 -2.82 10.42
N THR A 148 18.00 -1.74 10.05
CA THR A 148 17.36 -0.45 9.73
C THR A 148 16.48 -0.55 8.49
N ALA A 149 16.91 -1.27 7.45
CA ALA A 149 16.08 -1.51 6.26
C ALA A 149 14.80 -2.29 6.61
N GLN A 150 14.92 -3.36 7.41
CA GLN A 150 13.79 -4.15 7.89
C GLN A 150 12.82 -3.30 8.71
N ALA A 151 13.34 -2.47 9.63
CA ALA A 151 12.53 -1.58 10.45
C ALA A 151 11.75 -0.57 9.59
N VAL A 152 12.38 0.04 8.59
CA VAL A 152 11.72 0.96 7.65
C VAL A 152 10.58 0.27 6.91
N LEU A 153 10.82 -0.93 6.37
CA LEU A 153 9.80 -1.69 5.65
C LEU A 153 8.65 -2.13 6.57
N LEU A 154 8.95 -2.56 7.81
CA LEU A 154 7.96 -2.92 8.81
C LEU A 154 7.10 -1.72 9.22
N VAL A 155 7.69 -0.56 9.45
CA VAL A 155 6.96 0.68 9.78
C VAL A 155 5.99 1.03 8.66
N VAL A 156 6.41 0.99 7.39
CA VAL A 156 5.51 1.25 6.25
C VAL A 156 4.34 0.26 6.23
N ILE A 157 4.60 -1.03 6.46
CA ILE A 157 3.56 -2.07 6.52
C ILE A 157 2.58 -1.81 7.67
N LEU A 158 3.07 -1.49 8.86
CA LEU A 158 2.23 -1.24 10.04
C LEU A 158 1.37 0.02 9.86
N LEU A 159 1.94 1.11 9.34
CA LEU A 159 1.20 2.35 9.08
C LEU A 159 0.06 2.13 8.08
N GLU A 160 0.34 1.44 6.97
CA GLU A 160 -0.68 1.18 5.94
C GLU A 160 -1.74 0.18 6.42
N SER A 161 -1.34 -0.86 7.15
CA SER A 161 -2.27 -1.83 7.76
C SER A 161 -3.17 -1.16 8.81
N GLY A 162 -2.60 -0.33 9.67
CA GLY A 162 -3.35 0.42 10.69
C GLY A 162 -4.34 1.41 10.06
N ARG A 163 -3.93 2.11 9.00
CA ARG A 163 -4.81 3.03 8.27
C ARG A 163 -5.99 2.30 7.62
N LEU A 164 -5.72 1.17 6.96
CA LEU A 164 -6.77 0.35 6.35
C LEU A 164 -7.73 -0.18 7.42
N HIS A 165 -7.22 -0.63 8.56
CA HIS A 165 -8.06 -1.07 9.66
C HIS A 165 -8.96 0.06 10.20
N LEU A 166 -8.41 1.26 10.40
CA LEU A 166 -9.19 2.43 10.83
C LEU A 166 -10.25 2.83 9.79
N LEU A 167 -9.92 2.78 8.50
CA LEU A 167 -10.84 3.08 7.41
C LEU A 167 -11.99 2.06 7.38
N THR A 168 -11.69 0.77 7.44
CA THR A 168 -12.69 -0.30 7.48
C THR A 168 -13.58 -0.17 8.72
N ARG A 169 -12.99 0.13 9.89
CA ARG A 169 -13.76 0.34 11.13
C ARG A 169 -14.71 1.54 11.03
N LYS A 170 -14.29 2.62 10.35
CA LYS A 170 -15.17 3.77 10.07
C LYS A 170 -16.29 3.39 9.11
N LEU A 171 -15.97 2.70 8.01
CA LEU A 171 -16.94 2.28 7.00
C LEU A 171 -17.98 1.29 7.54
N TYR A 172 -17.58 0.39 8.46
CA TYR A 172 -18.48 -0.57 9.09
C TYR A 172 -19.51 0.09 10.02
N LYS A 173 -19.12 1.19 10.68
CA LYS A 173 -20.02 1.97 11.55
C LYS A 173 -20.92 2.93 10.78
N GLU A 174 -20.67 3.10 9.49
CA GLU A 174 -21.35 4.09 8.67
C GLU A 174 -22.68 3.53 8.14
N GLU A 175 -23.74 4.33 8.23
CA GLU A 175 -25.05 3.98 7.69
C GLU A 175 -25.14 4.45 6.23
N TRP A 176 -25.55 3.57 5.32
CA TRP A 176 -25.65 3.85 3.90
C TRP A 176 -27.10 4.17 3.50
N LEU A 177 -27.37 5.42 3.16
CA LEU A 177 -28.68 5.91 2.75
C LEU A 177 -28.85 5.82 1.22
N PRO A 178 -29.99 5.33 0.71
CA PRO A 178 -30.28 5.35 -0.72
C PRO A 178 -30.50 6.79 -1.20
N VAL A 179 -30.00 7.10 -2.39
CA VAL A 179 -30.21 8.37 -3.08
C VAL A 179 -31.31 8.18 -4.11
N VAL A 180 -32.30 9.06 -4.09
CA VAL A 180 -33.46 9.02 -4.98
C VAL A 180 -33.55 10.29 -5.83
N THR A 181 -34.17 10.18 -7.00
CA THR A 181 -34.61 11.33 -7.81
C THR A 181 -35.91 11.93 -7.26
N GLU A 182 -36.34 13.06 -7.83
CA GLU A 182 -37.68 13.64 -7.56
C GLU A 182 -38.82 12.67 -7.92
N SER A 183 -38.61 11.81 -8.92
CA SER A 183 -39.56 10.75 -9.30
C SER A 183 -39.55 9.53 -8.36
N GLY A 184 -38.63 9.49 -7.37
CA GLY A 184 -38.49 8.38 -6.43
C GLY A 184 -37.65 7.20 -6.94
N GLU A 185 -37.00 7.32 -8.09
CA GLU A 185 -36.11 6.30 -8.64
C GLU A 185 -34.78 6.26 -7.89
N VAL A 186 -34.31 5.05 -7.54
CA VAL A 186 -33.07 4.86 -6.78
C VAL A 186 -31.86 4.94 -7.72
N THR A 187 -31.06 5.99 -7.56
CA THR A 187 -29.85 6.22 -8.39
C THR A 187 -28.57 5.70 -7.72
N GLY A 188 -28.58 5.49 -6.41
CA GLY A 188 -27.40 4.98 -5.71
C GLY A 188 -27.53 4.96 -4.20
N LYS A 189 -26.38 4.90 -3.52
CA LYS A 189 -26.27 4.94 -2.05
C LYS A 189 -25.13 5.88 -1.65
N VAL A 190 -25.28 6.57 -0.52
CA VAL A 190 -24.28 7.47 0.05
C VAL A 190 -24.20 7.29 1.56
N ALA A 191 -23.03 7.53 2.15
CA ALA A 191 -22.85 7.52 3.59
C ALA A 191 -23.65 8.65 4.26
N LYS A 192 -24.31 8.33 5.38
CA LYS A 192 -25.11 9.28 6.16
C LYS A 192 -24.29 10.46 6.67
N SER A 193 -23.03 10.23 7.07
CA SER A 193 -22.10 11.30 7.46
C SER A 193 -21.87 12.32 6.35
N ILE A 194 -21.67 11.86 5.12
CA ILE A 194 -21.46 12.73 3.95
C ILE A 194 -22.73 13.56 3.64
N THR A 195 -23.92 12.96 3.75
CA THR A 195 -25.17 13.70 3.58
C THR A 195 -25.35 14.81 4.62
N LYS A 196 -24.97 14.55 5.88
CA LYS A 196 -25.04 15.59 6.94
C LYS A 196 -24.18 16.80 6.59
N ASP A 197 -23.00 16.57 6.02
CA ASP A 197 -22.05 17.62 5.64
C ASP A 197 -22.50 18.36 4.36
N LEU A 198 -23.05 17.64 3.39
CA LEU A 198 -23.53 18.17 2.11
C LEU A 198 -25.04 18.44 2.16
N LYS A 199 -25.44 19.46 2.93
CA LYS A 199 -26.85 19.88 3.04
C LYS A 199 -27.48 20.05 1.65
N ASN A 200 -28.62 19.41 1.43
CA ASN A 200 -29.48 19.54 0.25
C ASN A 200 -28.92 19.04 -1.10
N ARG A 201 -27.80 18.31 -1.12
CA ARG A 201 -27.27 17.75 -2.39
C ARG A 201 -27.93 16.43 -2.79
N PHE A 202 -28.42 15.66 -1.83
CA PHE A 202 -28.98 14.33 -2.06
C PHE A 202 -30.39 14.23 -1.47
N MET A 203 -31.32 13.69 -2.24
CA MET A 203 -32.64 13.32 -1.74
C MET A 203 -32.62 11.88 -1.22
N HIS A 204 -33.23 11.68 -0.06
CA HIS A 204 -33.36 10.38 0.59
C HIS A 204 -34.84 10.07 0.83
N PRO A 205 -35.29 8.83 0.60
CA PRO A 205 -36.66 8.45 0.90
C PRO A 205 -36.87 8.46 2.42
N VAL A 206 -37.98 9.04 2.87
CA VAL A 206 -38.36 9.11 4.29
C VAL A 206 -39.72 8.46 4.47
N VAL A 207 -39.77 7.37 5.23
CA VAL A 207 -41.03 6.72 5.63
C VAL A 207 -41.45 7.30 6.98
N ARG A 208 -42.65 7.86 7.05
CA ARG A 208 -43.27 8.34 8.30
C ARG A 208 -44.42 7.41 8.65
N VAL A 209 -44.39 6.85 9.85
CA VAL A 209 -45.43 5.93 10.37
C VAL A 209 -46.25 6.67 11.41
N ALA A 210 -47.57 6.72 11.21
CA ALA A 210 -48.51 7.28 12.18
C ALA A 210 -49.35 6.13 12.78
N LEU A 211 -49.22 5.91 14.09
CA LEU A 211 -50.01 4.90 14.80
C LEU A 211 -51.22 5.58 15.46
N ILE A 212 -52.41 5.13 15.08
CA ILE A 212 -53.68 5.65 15.58
C ILE A 212 -54.43 4.52 16.28
N TYR A 213 -54.81 4.73 17.54
CA TYR A 213 -55.66 3.79 18.28
C TYR A 213 -56.67 4.56 19.12
N ARG A 214 -57.96 4.22 18.95
CA ARG A 214 -59.11 4.85 19.63
C ARG A 214 -59.09 6.38 19.54
N GLY A 215 -58.83 6.93 18.36
CA GLY A 215 -58.80 8.37 18.13
C GLY A 215 -57.59 9.11 18.71
N LYS A 216 -56.60 8.39 19.27
CA LYS A 216 -55.36 8.96 19.79
C LYS A 216 -54.19 8.66 18.85
N ILE A 217 -53.33 9.65 18.65
CA ILE A 217 -52.08 9.53 17.88
C ILE A 217 -50.94 9.27 18.87
N TYR A 218 -50.15 8.25 18.61
CA TYR A 218 -48.97 7.96 19.42
C TYR A 218 -47.80 8.81 18.93
N LEU A 219 -47.26 9.62 19.83
CA LEU A 219 -46.07 10.42 19.58
C LEU A 219 -44.88 9.75 20.27
N ARG A 220 -43.73 9.75 19.60
CA ARG A 220 -42.45 9.29 20.17
C ARG A 220 -41.54 10.50 20.28
N GLU A 221 -41.05 10.75 21.49
CA GLU A 221 -40.00 11.75 21.70
C GLU A 221 -38.72 11.32 20.97
N ARG A 222 -38.08 12.27 20.30
CA ARG A 222 -36.88 12.00 19.53
C ARG A 222 -35.69 11.99 20.47
N GLU A 223 -34.94 10.89 20.50
CA GLU A 223 -33.67 10.87 21.23
C GLU A 223 -32.71 11.91 20.65
N ALA A 224 -32.06 12.67 21.54
CA ALA A 224 -31.13 13.72 21.18
C ALA A 224 -29.97 13.12 20.37
N SER A 225 -29.82 13.58 19.13
CA SER A 225 -28.89 13.06 18.13
C SER A 225 -27.59 13.84 18.05
#